data_AF-W1YHQ5-F1
#
_entry.id   AF-W1YHQ5-F1
#
_cell.length_a   1.000
_cell.length_b   1.000
_cell.length_c   1.000
_cell.angle_alpha   90.00
_cell.angle_beta   90.00
_cell.angle_gamma   90.00
#
_symmetry.space_group_name_H-M   'P 1'
#
loop_
_entity.id
_entity.type
_entity.pdbx_description
1 polymer ?
#
loop_
_entity_poly.entity_id
_entity_poly.type
_entity_poly.pdbx_seq_one_letter_code
_entity_poly.pdbx_strand_id
1 'polypeptide(L)' 'MGPENTLILIDGKPVSSRNSVRQGWRGERDTRGDTSWVPPEMIERIEVLRGPAAARYGNGAAGGVVNIITK' A
#
# COMPACT_ATOMS: atom_id res chain seq x y z
N MET A 1 -11.84 0.08 -9.10
CA MET A 1 -10.89 -0.67 -8.25
C MET A 1 -10.66 0.16 -6.99
N GLY A 2 -10.88 -0.40 -5.80
CA GLY A 2 -10.77 0.32 -4.53
C GLY A 2 -9.36 0.27 -3.91
N PRO A 3 -9.04 1.15 -2.96
CA PRO A 3 -7.71 1.24 -2.32
C PRO A 3 -7.30 -0.02 -1.55
N GLU A 4 -8.24 -0.90 -1.20
CA GLU A 4 -7.97 -2.19 -0.55
C GLU A 4 -7.13 -3.15 -1.42
N ASN A 5 -7.07 -2.93 -2.74
CA ASN A 5 -6.29 -3.74 -3.68
C ASN A 5 -4.93 -3.13 -4.07
N THR A 6 -4.50 -2.08 -3.37
CA THR A 6 -3.18 -1.49 -3.54
C THR A 6 -2.29 -1.93 -2.39
N LEU A 7 -1.24 -2.70 -2.68
CA LEU A 7 -0.25 -3.10 -1.70
C LEU A 7 0.74 -1.95 -1.48
N ILE A 8 0.93 -1.54 -0.22
CA ILE A 8 1.92 -0.52 0.15
C ILE A 8 3.15 -1.23 0.73
N LEU A 9 4.32 -0.86 0.24
CA LEU A 9 5.62 -1.34 0.70
C LEU A 9 6.48 -0.16 1.15
N ILE A 10 7.32 -0.39 2.16
CA ILE A 10 8.45 0.48 2.53
C ILE A 10 9.70 -0.38 2.42
N ASP A 11 10.62 0.00 1.53
CA ASP A 11 11.84 -0.75 1.21
C ASP A 11 11.56 -2.23 0.90
N GLY A 12 10.49 -2.49 0.15
CA GLY A 12 10.04 -3.83 -0.20
C GLY A 12 9.32 -4.61 0.91
N LYS A 13 9.20 -4.06 2.12
CA LYS A 13 8.48 -4.69 3.24
C LYS A 13 7.02 -4.23 3.27
N PRO A 14 6.05 -5.15 3.41
CA PRO A 14 4.64 -4.80 3.35
C PRO A 14 4.18 -4.04 4.58
N VAL A 15 3.36 -3.02 4.34
CA VAL A 15 2.66 -2.27 5.39
C VAL A 15 1.21 -2.75 5.45
N SER A 16 0.79 -3.20 6.63
CA SER A 16 -0.55 -3.74 6.87
C SER A 16 -1.29 -3.03 8.00
N SER A 17 -0.84 -1.85 8.42
CA SER A 17 -1.36 -1.18 9.62
C SER A 17 -2.86 -0.87 9.53
N ARG A 18 -3.38 -0.50 8.35
CA ARG A 18 -4.83 -0.29 8.18
C ARG A 18 -5.69 -1.53 8.46
N ASN A 19 -5.12 -2.74 8.41
CA ASN A 19 -5.85 -3.98 8.69
C ASN A 19 -6.25 -4.10 10.16
N SER A 20 -5.58 -3.37 11.06
CA SER A 20 -5.96 -3.26 12.47
C SER A 20 -7.25 -2.48 12.71
N VAL A 21 -7.66 -1.63 11.75
CA VAL A 21 -8.90 -0.87 11.82
C VAL A 21 -10.05 -1.76 11.41
N ARG A 22 -11.16 -1.74 12.16
CA ARG A 22 -12.36 -2.55 11.85
C ARG A 22 -12.82 -2.32 10.41
N GLN A 23 -12.97 -3.41 9.65
CA GLN A 23 -13.67 -3.39 8.38
C GLN A 23 -15.17 -3.51 8.64
N GLY A 24 -15.93 -2.55 8.14
CA GLY A 24 -17.38 -2.56 8.20
C GLY A 24 -18.01 -3.44 7.12
N TRP A 25 -19.33 -3.63 7.23
CA TRP A 25 -20.08 -4.52 6.36
C TRP A 25 -20.01 -4.11 4.89
N ARG A 26 -19.91 -2.80 4.61
CA ARG A 26 -19.83 -2.26 3.23
C ARG A 26 -18.37 -2.13 2.76
N GLY A 27 -17.42 -2.73 3.48
CA GLY A 27 -15.99 -2.65 3.18
C GLY A 27 -15.33 -1.35 3.62
N GLU A 28 -16.05 -0.49 4.35
CA GLU A 28 -15.50 0.75 4.88
C GLU A 28 -14.51 0.50 6.02
N ARG A 29 -13.48 1.33 6.12
CA ARG A 29 -12.56 1.38 7.27
C ARG A 29 -12.40 2.85 7.65
N ASP A 30 -12.45 3.15 8.94
CA ASP A 30 -12.12 4.47 9.46
C ASP A 30 -10.60 4.64 9.55
N THR A 31 -9.96 4.70 8.38
CA THR A 31 -8.50 4.76 8.23
C THR A 31 -8.13 5.79 7.17
N ARG A 32 -6.97 6.40 7.34
CA ARG A 32 -6.35 7.29 6.35
C ARG A 32 -5.54 6.52 5.30
N GLY A 33 -5.43 5.20 5.44
CA GLY A 33 -4.59 4.34 4.61
C GLY A 33 -3.16 4.25 5.14
N ASP A 34 -2.27 3.68 4.31
CA ASP A 34 -0.89 3.32 4.69
C ASP A 34 0.18 4.12 3.92
N THR A 35 -0.16 5.24 3.28
CA THR A 35 0.82 6.01 2.48
C THR A 35 1.57 7.07 3.29
N SER A 36 1.22 7.30 4.55
CA SER A 36 1.73 8.41 5.37
C SER A 36 2.72 7.98 6.46
N TRP A 37 3.35 6.81 6.31
CA TRP A 37 4.30 6.29 7.30
C TRP A 37 5.71 6.88 7.17
N VAL A 38 6.07 7.40 5.99
CA VAL A 38 7.39 7.94 5.71
C VAL A 38 7.27 9.45 5.45
N PRO A 39 8.00 10.31 6.19
CA PRO A 39 8.08 11.73 5.88
C PRO A 39 8.62 11.97 4.46
N PRO A 40 8.07 12.92 3.67
CA PRO A 40 8.50 13.15 2.29
C PRO A 40 9.99 13.43 2.13
N GLU A 41 10.62 14.02 3.14
CA GLU A 41 12.04 14.42 3.12
C GLU A 41 12.99 13.21 3.24
N MET A 42 12.49 12.07 3.72
CA MET A 42 13.24 10.81 3.87
C MET A 42 13.12 9.90 2.64
N ILE A 43 12.24 10.23 1.69
CA ILE A 43 11.99 9.42 0.50
C ILE A 43 13.10 9.67 -0.53
N GLU A 44 13.72 8.59 -1.01
CA GLU A 44 14.62 8.62 -2.16
C GLU A 44 13.81 8.59 -3.47
N ARG A 45 12.87 7.64 -3.57
CA ARG A 45 11.96 7.49 -4.73
C ARG A 45 10.71 6.69 -4.38
N ILE A 46 9.72 6.73 -5.26
CA ILE A 46 8.48 5.93 -5.16
C ILE A 46 8.31 5.12 -6.44
N GLU A 47 8.17 3.80 -6.30
CA GLU A 47 7.91 2.89 -7.41
C GLU A 47 6.41 2.55 -7.45
N VAL A 48 5.77 2.77 -8.60
CA VAL A 48 4.34 2.50 -8.79
C VAL A 48 4.15 1.46 -9.89
N LEU A 49 3.72 0.25 -9.50
CA LEU A 49 3.39 -0.82 -10.43
C LEU A 49 1.88 -0.96 -10.55
N ARG A 50 1.37 -0.97 -11.78
CA ARG A 50 -0.07 -1.07 -12.08
C ARG A 50 -0.38 -2.38 -12.81
N GLY A 51 -1.50 -3.00 -12.46
CA GLY A 51 -2.02 -4.17 -13.18
C GLY A 51 -1.09 -5.40 -13.12
N PRO A 52 -0.90 -6.15 -14.22
CA PRO A 52 -0.28 -7.48 -14.19
C PRO A 52 1.18 -7.47 -13.71
N ALA A 53 1.91 -6.37 -13.86
CA ALA A 53 3.28 -6.25 -13.34
C ALA A 53 3.35 -6.30 -11.80
N ALA A 54 2.27 -5.94 -11.11
CA ALA A 54 2.17 -5.97 -9.65
C ALA A 54 1.85 -7.37 -9.11
N ALA A 55 1.31 -8.27 -9.94
CA ALA A 55 0.90 -9.61 -9.51
C ALA A 55 2.04 -10.42 -8.88
N ARG A 56 3.29 -10.15 -9.26
CA ARG A 56 4.49 -10.78 -8.68
C ARG A 56 4.68 -10.51 -7.19
N TYR A 57 4.06 -9.46 -6.64
CA TYR A 57 4.13 -9.13 -5.21
C TYR A 57 3.08 -9.88 -4.38
N GLY A 58 2.19 -10.66 -5.02
CA GLY A 58 1.29 -11.58 -4.34
C GLY A 58 0.07 -10.91 -3.70
N ASN A 59 -0.20 -11.26 -2.44
CA ASN A 59 -1.42 -10.87 -1.74
C ASN A 59 -1.55 -9.34 -1.59
N GLY A 60 -2.71 -8.78 -1.90
CA GLY A 60 -3.00 -7.34 -1.82
C GLY A 60 -2.54 -6.52 -3.03
N ALA A 61 -1.84 -7.12 -4.01
CA ALA A 61 -1.29 -6.43 -5.18
C ALA A 61 -2.20 -6.47 -6.43
N ALA A 62 -3.46 -6.89 -6.29
CA ALA A 62 -4.36 -7.11 -7.42
C ALA A 62 -4.63 -5.83 -8.23
N GLY A 63 -4.67 -4.65 -7.58
CA GLY A 63 -4.79 -3.34 -8.23
C GLY A 63 -3.44 -2.71 -8.58
N GLY A 64 -2.45 -2.91 -7.71
CA GLY A 64 -1.11 -2.40 -7.92
C GLY A 64 -0.25 -2.46 -6.66
N VAL A 65 0.97 -1.98 -6.79
CA VAL A 65 1.95 -1.85 -5.70
C VAL A 65 2.48 -0.42 -5.70
N VAL A 66 2.56 0.17 -4.51
CA VAL A 66 3.28 1.41 -4.25
C VAL A 66 4.40 1.07 -3.28
N ASN A 67 5.64 1.18 -3.72
CA ASN A 67 6.82 0.92 -2.92
C ASN A 67 7.57 2.23 -2.66
N ILE A 68 7.62 2.64 -1.40
CA ILE A 68 8.34 3.83 -0.93
C ILE A 68 9.77 3.38 -0.59
N ILE A 69 10.75 3.97 -1.25
CA ILE A 69 12.17 3.71 -0.98
C ILE A 69 12.74 4.87 -0.18
N THR A 70 13.32 4.59 0.98
CA THR A 70 13.99 5.62 1.80
C THR A 70 15.43 5.84 1.34
N LYS A 71 15.99 7.01 1.72
CA LYS A 71 17.41 7.35 1.50
C LYS A 71 18.38 6.42 2.24
#